data_AF-A0A2J6X2W8-F1
#
_entry.id   AF-A0A2J6X2W8-F1
#
_cell.length_a   1.000
_cell.length_b   1.000
_cell.length_c   1.000
_cell.angle_alpha   90.00
_cell.angle_beta   90.00
_cell.angle_gamma   90.00
#
_symmetry.space_group_name_H-M   'P 1'
#
loop_
_entity.id
_entity.type
_entity.pdbx_description
1 polymer ?
#
loop_
_entity_poly.entity_id
_entity_poly.type
_entity_poly.pdbx_seq_one_letter_code
_entity_poly.pdbx_strand_id
1 'polypeptide(L)'
;LLAWRQARSLPVIGSSDRGAVDYRTATYPRPLILVLGSERQGLSDDQLAACDTVVRIPMRGRSDSLNLAVAAGILMYEITRNT
;
A
#
# COMPACT_ATOMS: atom_id res chain seq x y z
N LEU A 1 -11.39 -7.28 -4.60
CA LEU A 1 -10.31 -6.45 -5.20
C LEU A 1 -10.21 -6.68 -6.71
N LEU A 2 -9.94 -7.92 -7.16
CA LEU A 2 -9.82 -8.30 -8.58
C LEU A 2 -11.03 -7.84 -9.44
N ALA A 3 -12.26 -8.06 -8.96
CA ALA A 3 -13.47 -7.60 -9.65
C ALA A 3 -13.57 -6.06 -9.79
N TRP A 4 -13.01 -5.31 -8.83
CA TRP A 4 -13.03 -3.84 -8.85
C TRP A 4 -11.94 -3.28 -9.77
N ARG A 5 -10.76 -3.94 -9.82
CA ARG A 5 -9.67 -3.63 -10.74
C ARG A 5 -10.09 -3.79 -12.19
N GLN A 6 -10.75 -4.90 -12.53
CA GLN A 6 -11.19 -5.22 -13.90
C GLN A 6 -12.17 -4.18 -14.47
N ALA A 7 -12.93 -3.49 -13.63
CA ALA A 7 -13.93 -2.53 -14.08
C ALA A 7 -13.39 -1.12 -14.41
N ARG A 8 -12.17 -0.76 -13.95
CA ARG A 8 -11.70 0.64 -13.98
C ARG A 8 -10.26 0.87 -14.43
N SER A 9 -9.48 -0.19 -14.69
CA SER A 9 -8.07 -0.10 -15.15
C SER A 9 -7.22 0.91 -14.35
N LEU A 10 -7.42 0.96 -13.02
CA LEU A 10 -6.67 1.86 -12.14
C LEU A 10 -5.46 1.14 -11.55
N PRO A 11 -4.30 1.82 -11.46
CA PRO A 11 -3.14 1.31 -10.74
C PRO A 11 -3.48 0.98 -9.29
N VAL A 12 -3.05 -0.20 -8.83
CA VAL A 12 -3.28 -0.70 -7.48
C VAL A 12 -1.98 -0.67 -6.69
N ILE A 13 -1.95 0.12 -5.64
CA ILE A 13 -0.81 0.20 -4.72
C ILE A 13 -1.18 -0.50 -3.41
N GLY A 14 -0.43 -1.53 -3.04
CA GLY A 14 -0.57 -2.24 -1.78
C GLY A 14 0.44 -1.77 -0.74
N SER A 15 0.09 -1.86 0.55
CA SER A 15 1.04 -1.69 1.65
C SER A 15 1.27 -3.00 2.40
N SER A 16 2.52 -3.41 2.53
CA SER A 16 2.94 -4.54 3.36
C SER A 16 4.37 -4.35 3.84
N ASP A 17 4.68 -4.85 5.02
CA ASP A 17 6.03 -5.10 5.54
C ASP A 17 6.90 -5.94 4.58
N ARG A 18 6.29 -6.86 3.83
CA ARG A 18 6.91 -7.65 2.76
C ARG A 18 7.12 -6.87 1.45
N GLY A 19 6.70 -5.60 1.38
CA GLY A 19 6.86 -4.75 0.20
C GLY A 19 8.33 -4.46 -0.12
N ALA A 20 8.70 -4.58 -1.39
CA ALA A 20 10.09 -4.34 -1.82
C ALA A 20 10.43 -2.84 -1.98
N VAL A 21 9.42 -1.98 -2.13
CA VAL A 21 9.60 -0.56 -2.49
C VAL A 21 9.41 0.32 -1.27
N ASP A 22 10.35 1.24 -0.98
CA ASP A 22 10.16 2.26 0.05
C ASP A 22 9.06 3.23 -0.40
N TYR A 23 8.05 3.42 0.45
CA TYR A 23 6.90 4.28 0.16
C TYR A 23 7.28 5.71 -0.26
N ARG A 24 8.44 6.23 0.15
CA ARG A 24 8.90 7.59 -0.20
C ARG A 24 9.43 7.71 -1.64
N THR A 25 9.79 6.59 -2.24
CA THR A 25 10.44 6.52 -3.57
C THR A 25 9.55 5.91 -4.65
N ALA A 26 8.42 5.34 -4.25
CA ALA A 26 7.45 4.78 -5.17
C ALA A 26 6.82 5.88 -6.05
N THR A 27 6.46 5.50 -7.27
CA THR A 27 5.66 6.35 -8.15
C THR A 27 4.17 6.12 -7.85
N TYR A 28 3.44 7.21 -7.63
CA TYR A 28 2.01 7.19 -7.33
C TYR A 28 1.21 7.83 -8.48
N PRO A 29 0.81 7.04 -9.51
CA PRO A 29 0.01 7.56 -10.62
C PRO A 29 -1.38 8.01 -10.13
N ARG A 30 -1.97 9.01 -10.78
CA ARG A 30 -3.30 9.51 -10.42
C ARG A 30 -4.27 9.33 -11.60
N PRO A 31 -5.48 8.80 -11.39
CA PRO A 31 -6.01 8.21 -10.14
C PRO A 31 -5.41 6.82 -9.82
N LEU A 32 -5.38 6.43 -8.53
CA LEU A 32 -4.94 5.11 -8.06
C LEU A 32 -5.88 4.52 -7.00
N ILE A 33 -5.69 3.23 -6.70
CA ILE A 33 -6.30 2.52 -5.57
C ILE A 33 -5.22 2.21 -4.54
N LEU A 34 -5.42 2.63 -3.29
CA LEU A 34 -4.59 2.19 -2.17
C LEU A 34 -5.27 1.01 -1.47
N VAL A 35 -4.53 -0.10 -1.31
CA VAL A 35 -5.00 -1.32 -0.64
C VAL A 35 -4.17 -1.52 0.63
N LEU A 36 -4.87 -1.63 1.76
CA LEU A 36 -4.28 -1.87 3.05
C LEU A 36 -4.79 -3.21 3.60
N GLY A 37 -3.89 -3.95 4.24
CA GLY A 37 -4.21 -5.22 4.88
C GLY A 37 -4.94 -5.05 6.20
N SER A 38 -5.44 -6.16 6.76
CA SER A 38 -5.99 -6.16 8.12
C SER A 38 -4.87 -5.97 9.15
N GLU A 39 -5.19 -5.45 10.34
CA GLU A 39 -4.18 -5.25 11.40
C GLU A 39 -3.44 -6.53 11.81
N ARG A 40 -4.10 -7.69 11.71
CA ARG A 40 -3.54 -8.97 12.19
C ARG A 40 -2.88 -9.79 11.09
N GLN A 41 -3.45 -9.81 9.89
CA GLN A 41 -2.95 -10.65 8.79
C GLN A 41 -2.24 -9.88 7.69
N GLY A 42 -2.38 -8.55 7.64
CA GLY A 42 -1.92 -7.77 6.51
C GLY A 42 -2.69 -8.12 5.23
N LEU A 43 -2.03 -8.00 4.08
CA LEU A 43 -2.59 -8.39 2.79
C LEU A 43 -2.43 -9.90 2.57
N SER A 44 -3.48 -10.54 2.06
CA SER A 44 -3.38 -11.92 1.58
C SER A 44 -2.52 -12.00 0.32
N ASP A 45 -2.01 -13.18 0.00
CA ASP A 45 -1.16 -13.37 -1.19
C ASP A 45 -1.91 -13.03 -2.49
N ASP A 46 -3.21 -13.33 -2.57
CA ASP A 46 -4.08 -12.92 -3.70
C ASP A 46 -4.19 -11.39 -3.81
N GLN A 47 -4.24 -10.68 -2.68
CA GLN A 47 -4.29 -9.22 -2.67
C GLN A 47 -2.94 -8.62 -3.09
N LEU A 48 -1.83 -9.20 -2.63
CA LEU A 48 -0.49 -8.82 -3.03
C LEU A 48 -0.28 -9.02 -4.53
N ALA A 49 -0.67 -10.18 -5.08
CA ALA A 49 -0.58 -10.49 -6.50
C ALA A 49 -1.44 -9.55 -7.38
N ALA A 50 -2.50 -8.99 -6.81
CA ALA A 50 -3.36 -8.04 -7.49
C ALA A 50 -2.84 -6.59 -7.45
N CYS A 51 -1.80 -6.29 -6.65
CA CYS A 51 -1.17 -4.97 -6.60
C CYS A 51 -0.13 -4.82 -7.72
N ASP A 52 -0.14 -3.67 -8.40
CA ASP A 52 0.88 -3.32 -9.40
C ASP A 52 2.18 -2.87 -8.72
N THR A 53 2.10 -2.34 -7.51
CA THR A 53 3.25 -2.02 -6.67
C THR A 53 2.90 -2.28 -5.21
N VAL A 54 3.82 -2.90 -4.47
CA VAL A 54 3.69 -3.10 -3.03
C VAL A 54 4.78 -2.27 -2.33
N VAL A 55 4.34 -1.26 -1.60
CA VAL A 55 5.21 -0.38 -0.84
C VAL A 55 5.31 -0.84 0.62
N ARG A 56 6.42 -0.47 1.27
CA ARG A 56 6.60 -0.62 2.71
C ARG A 56 6.95 0.72 3.36
N ILE A 57 6.47 0.90 4.59
CA ILE A 57 6.97 1.94 5.49
C ILE A 57 8.10 1.31 6.31
N PRO A 58 9.35 1.77 6.19
CA PRO A 58 10.45 1.17 6.94
C PRO A 58 10.26 1.34 8.45
N MET A 59 10.19 0.22 9.17
CA MET A 59 10.16 0.21 10.62
C MET A 59 11.58 0.30 11.19
N ARG A 60 11.74 1.05 12.28
CA ARG A 60 13.00 1.10 13.05
C ARG A 60 12.74 0.52 14.43
N GLY A 61 13.61 -0.38 14.89
CA GLY A 61 13.52 -1.00 16.21
C GLY A 61 12.85 -2.38 16.17
N ARG A 62 12.14 -2.73 17.24
CA ARG A 62 11.59 -4.09 17.47
C ARG A 62 10.14 -4.28 17.02
N SER A 63 9.55 -3.26 16.39
CA SER A 63 8.15 -3.32 15.96
C SER A 63 8.06 -3.77 14.52
N ASP A 64 7.20 -4.75 14.27
CA ASP A 64 7.01 -5.33 12.94
C ASP A 64 6.01 -4.54 12.08
N SER A 65 5.20 -3.66 12.69
CA SER A 65 4.19 -2.86 11.97
C SER A 65 3.73 -1.61 12.73
N LEU A 66 3.11 -0.68 12.01
CA LEU A 66 2.36 0.43 12.57
C LEU A 66 0.90 0.05 12.76
N ASN A 67 0.20 0.79 13.61
CA ASN A 67 -1.26 0.84 13.59
C ASN A 67 -1.77 1.13 12.16
N LEU A 68 -2.83 0.44 11.74
CA LEU A 68 -3.35 0.50 10.37
C LEU A 68 -3.77 1.92 9.97
N ALA A 69 -4.42 2.67 10.85
CA ALA A 69 -4.85 4.04 10.57
C ALA A 69 -3.65 4.99 10.43
N VAL A 70 -2.60 4.79 11.23
CA VAL A 70 -1.35 5.56 11.12
C VAL A 70 -0.66 5.28 9.79
N ALA A 71 -0.53 4.01 9.40
CA ALA A 71 0.05 3.65 8.11
C ALA A 71 -0.76 4.24 6.94
N ALA A 72 -2.09 4.17 7.01
CA ALA A 72 -2.97 4.78 6.03
C ALA A 72 -2.72 6.29 5.90
N GLY A 73 -2.65 7.00 7.02
CA GLY A 73 -2.40 8.44 7.06
C GLY A 73 -1.06 8.82 6.42
N ILE A 74 0.02 8.10 6.74
CA ILE A 74 1.35 8.33 6.16
C ILE A 74 1.33 8.13 4.65
N LEU A 75 0.73 7.03 4.17
CA LEU A 75 0.69 6.70 2.75
C LEU A 75 -0.18 7.68 1.96
N MET A 76 -1.36 8.02 2.47
CA MET A 76 -2.22 9.00 1.82
C MET A 76 -1.55 10.36 1.74
N TYR A 77 -0.89 10.80 2.82
CA TYR A 77 -0.15 12.05 2.84
C TYR A 77 0.98 12.06 1.82
N GLU A 78 1.78 10.98 1.76
CA GLU A 78 2.86 10.82 0.78
C GLU A 78 2.33 10.82 -0.65
N ILE A 79 1.27 10.06 -0.93
CA ILE A 79 0.62 10.04 -2.24
C ILE A 79 0.26 11.47 -2.64
N THR A 80 -0.32 12.25 -1.73
CA THR A 80 -0.73 13.65 -1.95
C THR A 80 0.38 14.69 -1.89
N ARG A 81 1.60 14.35 -1.48
CA ARG A 81 2.66 15.30 -1.17
C ARG A 81 3.03 16.24 -2.32
N ASN A 82 2.96 15.75 -3.56
CA ASN A 82 3.32 16.50 -4.77
C ASN A 82 2.09 16.87 -5.62
N THR A 83 0.94 17.07 -4.98
CA THR A 83 -0.31 17.48 -5.65
C THR A 83 -0.50 18.99 -5.52
#